data_AF-A0AAJ2SB02-F1
#
_entry.id   AF-A0AAJ2SB02-F1
#
_cell.length_a   1.000
_cell.length_b   1.000
_cell.length_c   1.000
_cell.angle_alpha   90.00
_cell.angle_beta   90.00
_cell.angle_gamma   90.00
#
_symmetry.space_group_name_H-M   'P 1'
#
loop_
_entity.id
_entity.type
_entity.pdbx_description
1 polymer ?
#
loop_
_entity_poly.entity_id
_entity_poly.type
_entity_poly.pdbx_seq_one_letter_code
_entity_poly.pdbx_strand_id
1 'polypeptide(L)' 'MSNNEPSFASLLVKKSPGMHFGHGWIVGKDGKRWHPSRSQTELLAGLSTTKKGKPWLLKALQRLVR' A
#
# COMPACT_ATOMS: atom_id res chain seq x y z
N MET A 1 38.41 -6.25 16.45
CA MET A 1 37.55 -5.92 17.60
C MET A 1 36.14 -5.80 17.07
N SER A 2 35.23 -6.68 17.48
CA SER A 2 33.83 -6.59 17.10
C SER A 2 33.23 -5.36 17.78
N ASN A 3 32.70 -4.42 17.00
CA ASN A 3 32.05 -3.24 17.54
C ASN A 3 30.81 -3.69 18.34
N ASN A 4 30.81 -3.46 19.65
CA ASN A 4 29.71 -3.78 20.57
C ASN A 4 28.50 -2.84 20.39
N GLU A 5 28.27 -2.34 19.17
CA GLU A 5 27.13 -1.48 18.90
C GLU A 5 25.85 -2.31 18.90
N PRO A 6 24.81 -1.86 19.63
CA PRO A 6 23.54 -2.57 19.63
C PRO A 6 22.98 -2.63 18.22
N SER A 7 22.54 -3.82 17.80
CA SER A 7 21.86 -4.01 16.52
C SER A 7 20.69 -3.04 16.40
N PHE A 8 20.58 -2.35 15.26
CA PHE A 8 19.45 -1.49 14.94
C PHE A 8 18.11 -2.26 15.00
N ALA A 9 18.15 -3.58 14.77
CA ALA A 9 16.97 -4.44 14.89
C ALA A 9 16.32 -4.40 16.28
N SER A 10 17.09 -4.14 17.34
CA SER A 10 16.58 -4.01 18.70
C SER A 10 15.70 -2.77 18.90
N LEU A 11 15.83 -1.77 18.03
CA LEU A 11 14.99 -0.56 18.01
C LEU A 11 13.70 -0.74 17.20
N LEU A 12 13.60 -1.81 16.40
CA LEU A 12 12.43 -2.08 15.59
C LEU A 12 11.30 -2.62 16.48
N VAL A 13 10.30 -1.78 16.73
CA VAL A 13 9.04 -2.24 17.32
C VAL A 13 8.34 -3.14 16.32
N LYS A 14 7.89 -4.33 16.75
CA LYS A 14 7.10 -5.26 15.94
C LYS A 14 5.81 -4.57 15.48
N LYS A 15 5.80 -4.05 14.24
CA LYS A 15 4.63 -3.48 13.58
C LYS A 15 3.81 -4.51 12.80
N SER A 16 4.37 -5.70 12.58
CA SER A 16 3.67 -6.75 11.86
C SER A 16 2.50 -7.24 12.70
N PRO A 17 1.28 -7.35 12.13
CA PRO A 17 0.21 -8.10 12.77
C PRO A 17 0.75 -9.54 12.98
N GLY A 18 0.35 -10.23 14.05
CA GLY A 18 1.09 -11.38 14.64
C GLY A 18 1.58 -12.52 13.71
N MET A 19 2.21 -13.57 14.26
CA MET A 19 2.84 -14.65 13.46
C MET A 19 1.92 -15.30 12.41
N HIS A 20 0.61 -15.26 12.62
CA HIS A 20 -0.41 -15.76 11.69
C HIS A 20 -0.52 -14.97 10.36
N PHE A 21 0.18 -13.83 10.22
CA PHE A 21 0.24 -13.02 9.00
C PHE A 21 1.48 -13.29 8.13
N GLY A 22 2.08 -14.49 8.27
CA GLY A 22 3.12 -14.97 7.36
C GLY A 22 2.63 -15.08 5.91
N HIS A 23 3.55 -15.24 4.95
CA HIS A 23 3.26 -15.42 3.51
C HIS A 23 2.68 -14.21 2.77
N GLY A 24 2.84 -12.97 3.25
CA GLY A 24 2.42 -11.79 2.48
C GLY A 24 0.93 -11.45 2.59
N TRP A 25 0.24 -11.98 3.60
CA TRP A 25 -1.12 -11.59 3.94
C TRP A 25 -1.14 -10.21 4.59
N ILE A 26 -1.98 -9.31 4.08
CA ILE A 26 -2.18 -7.95 4.56
C ILE A 26 -3.57 -7.83 5.19
N VAL A 27 -3.70 -7.15 6.33
CA VAL A 27 -4.99 -6.83 6.95
C VAL A 27 -5.52 -5.54 6.38
N GLY A 28 -6.68 -5.60 5.74
CA GLY A 28 -7.45 -4.41 5.36
C GLY A 28 -8.10 -3.73 6.57
N LYS A 29 -8.61 -2.51 6.37
CA LYS A 29 -9.23 -1.70 7.44
C LYS A 29 -10.36 -2.40 8.20
N ASP A 30 -11.05 -3.33 7.55
CA ASP A 30 -12.17 -4.09 8.13
C ASP A 30 -11.73 -5.39 8.85
N GLY A 31 -10.42 -5.59 9.05
CA GLY A 31 -9.88 -6.85 9.60
C GLY A 31 -9.86 -8.02 8.58
N LYS A 32 -10.36 -7.78 7.36
CA LYS A 32 -10.31 -8.76 6.26
C LYS A 32 -8.88 -9.00 5.80
N ARG A 33 -8.54 -10.25 5.51
CA ARG A 33 -7.22 -10.65 5.02
C ARG A 33 -7.18 -10.54 3.49
N TRP A 34 -6.14 -9.90 2.98
CA TRP A 34 -5.87 -9.71 1.56
C TRP A 34 -4.51 -10.32 1.20
N HIS A 35 -4.40 -10.97 0.04
CA HIS A 35 -3.13 -11.50 -0.47
C HIS A 35 -2.98 -11.15 -1.95
N PRO A 36 -1.93 -10.39 -2.35
CA PRO A 36 -1.78 -9.89 -3.73
C PRO A 36 -1.88 -10.98 -4.80
N SER A 37 -1.26 -12.13 -4.58
CA SER A 37 -1.28 -13.24 -5.56
C SER A 37 -2.61 -13.98 -5.64
N ARG A 38 -3.52 -13.76 -4.69
CA ARG A 38 -4.84 -14.42 -4.67
C ARG A 38 -5.93 -13.54 -5.28
N SER A 39 -5.82 -12.23 -5.12
CA SER A 39 -6.78 -11.29 -5.67
C SER A 39 -6.18 -9.89 -5.79
N GLN A 40 -6.02 -9.40 -7.02
CA GLN A 40 -5.57 -8.02 -7.28
C GLN A 40 -6.73 -7.02 -7.31
N THR A 41 -7.97 -7.49 -7.35
CA THR A 41 -9.16 -6.67 -7.63
C THR A 41 -9.42 -5.62 -6.56
N GLU A 42 -9.25 -5.95 -5.28
CA GLU A 42 -9.43 -5.01 -4.16
C GLU A 42 -8.38 -3.89 -4.18
N LEU A 43 -7.12 -4.22 -4.51
CA LEU A 43 -6.05 -3.24 -4.69
C LEU A 43 -6.34 -2.31 -5.88
N LEU A 44 -6.76 -2.87 -7.01
CA LEU A 44 -7.14 -2.09 -8.19
C LEU A 44 -8.36 -1.19 -7.91
N ALA A 45 -9.34 -1.68 -7.16
CA ALA A 45 -10.49 -0.88 -6.74
C ALA A 45 -10.04 0.32 -5.89
N GLY A 46 -9.20 0.10 -4.87
CA GLY A 46 -8.68 1.19 -4.04
C GLY A 46 -7.83 2.21 -4.81
N LEU A 47 -7.02 1.75 -5.76
CA LEU A 47 -6.24 2.64 -6.63
C LEU A 47 -7.12 3.42 -7.60
N SER A 48 -8.16 2.78 -8.15
CA SER A 48 -9.10 3.38 -9.11
C SER A 48 -9.99 4.44 -8.45
N THR A 49 -10.46 4.21 -7.22
CA THR A 49 -11.29 5.19 -6.49
C THR A 49 -10.53 6.47 -6.15
N THR A 50 -9.20 6.42 -6.11
CA THR A 50 -8.36 7.53 -5.63
C THR A 50 -8.06 8.57 -6.72
N LYS A 51 -8.37 8.32 -8.01
CA LYS A 51 -8.01 9.25 -9.08
C LYS A 51 -9.16 9.54 -10.04
N LYS A 52 -10.19 10.25 -9.56
CA LYS A 52 -10.94 11.14 -10.45
C LYS A 52 -10.03 12.33 -10.76
N GLY A 53 -9.24 12.22 -11.83
CA GLY A 53 -8.47 13.33 -12.38
C GLY A 53 -9.38 14.56 -12.53
N LYS A 54 -8.82 15.76 -12.36
CA LYS A 54 -9.57 17.03 -12.40
C LYS A 54 -10.31 17.14 -13.75
N PRO A 55 -11.65 16.97 -13.83
CA PRO A 55 -12.35 16.91 -15.11
C PRO A 55 -12.25 18.23 -15.88
N TRP A 56 -12.12 19.34 -15.15
CA TRP A 56 -11.88 20.66 -15.72
C TRP A 56 -10.53 20.77 -16.44
N LEU A 57 -9.50 20.08 -15.96
CA LEU A 57 -8.15 20.10 -16.54
C LEU A 57 -8.15 19.41 -17.91
N LEU A 58 -8.86 18.28 -18.03
CA LEU A 58 -9.07 17.59 -19.31
C LEU A 58 -9.82 18.49 -20.30
N LYS A 59 -10.88 19.17 -19.86
CA LYS A 59 -11.62 20.13 -20.69
C LYS A 59 -10.76 21.32 -21.13
N ALA A 60 -9.87 21.82 -20.27
CA ALA A 60 -8.97 22.91 -20.60
C ALA A 60 -7.93 22.51 -21.65
N LEU A 61 -7.32 21.33 -21.50
CA LEU A 61 -6.36 20.79 -22.48
C LEU A 61 -7.01 20.56 -23.85
N GLN A 62 -8.23 20.01 -23.88
CA GLN A 62 -8.98 19.81 -25.14
C GLN A 62 -9.29 21.13 -25.89
N ARG A 63 -9.39 22.26 -25.17
CA ARG A 63 -9.60 23.58 -25.79
C ARG A 63 -8.32 24.23 -26.29
N LEU A 64 -7.16 23.78 -25.83
CA LEU A 64 -5.85 24.28 -26.26
C LEU A 64 -5.31 23.55 -27.49
N VAL A 65 -5.75 22.30 -27.71
CA VAL A 65 -5.37 21.47 -28.87
C VAL A 65 -6.32 21.69 -30.06
N ARG A 66 -7.41 22.43 -29.86
CA ARG A 66 -8.35 22.84 -30.92
C ARG A 66 -8.01 24.26 -31.39
#